data_AF-A0A6A4GRN1-F1
#
_entry.id   AF-A0A6A4GRN1-F1
#
_cell.length_a   1.000
_cell.length_b   1.000
_cell.length_c   1.000
_cell.angle_alpha   90.00
_cell.angle_beta   90.00
_cell.angle_gamma   90.00
#
_symmetry.space_group_name_H-M   'P 1'
#
loop_
_entity.id
_entity.type
_entity.pdbx_description
1 polymer ?
#
loop_
_entity_poly.entity_id
_entity_poly.type
_entity_poly.pdbx_seq_one_letter_code
_entity_poly.pdbx_strand_id
1 'polypeptide(L)'
;MASNGTIPPPIPEVSADLKFDGGVKVGWAPVKRRIVNSLKTQGLLGYTDGTIAKPSPSPPIPPPPPPTPAPSATATATTATTATATPIPTLTDTSKATAVFSLSPSLEEWVFQNNRAKGIVESHIDDLPSLMPKVDDKTAKEVFDTLDGEFAKKDGMRKVLTERCLRSFVFQEAEPIDEFFKQLQEIRKEAVEAGNAIEDKTFHHLPVLAS
;
A
#
# COMPACT_ATOMS: atom_id res chain seq x y z
N MET A 1 11.72 30.22 14.50
CA MET A 1 10.84 29.61 13.48
C MET A 1 10.67 28.14 13.87
N ALA A 2 9.58 27.81 14.57
CA ALA A 2 9.34 26.43 15.00
C ALA A 2 9.00 25.60 13.75
N SER A 3 9.82 24.60 13.48
CA SER A 3 9.49 23.53 12.55
C SER A 3 8.17 22.91 13.05
N ASN A 4 7.08 23.08 12.31
CA ASN A 4 5.90 22.21 12.45
C ASN A 4 6.22 20.85 11.84
N GLY A 5 7.37 20.28 12.23
CA GLY A 5 7.80 18.93 11.90
C GLY A 5 6.94 17.97 12.69
N THR A 6 5.68 17.83 12.29
CA THR A 6 4.83 16.75 12.75
C THR A 6 5.50 15.47 12.27
N ILE A 7 6.16 14.78 13.19
CA ILE A 7 6.75 13.47 12.94
C ILE A 7 5.63 12.60 12.36
N PRO A 8 5.83 12.00 11.17
CA PRO A 8 4.83 11.12 10.57
C PRO A 8 4.47 10.00 11.55
N PRO A 9 3.19 9.61 11.70
CA PRO A 9 2.82 8.52 12.58
C PRO A 9 3.62 7.24 12.26
N PRO A 10 3.94 6.42 13.26
CA PRO A 10 4.71 5.20 13.03
C PRO A 10 3.97 4.26 12.06
N ILE A 11 4.75 3.47 11.31
CA ILE A 11 4.20 2.38 10.51
C ILE A 11 3.61 1.35 11.48
N PRO A 12 2.38 0.88 11.28
CA PRO A 12 1.80 -0.14 12.15
C PRO A 12 2.64 -1.41 12.11
N GLU A 13 3.06 -1.85 13.30
CA GLU A 13 3.72 -3.13 13.48
C GLU A 13 2.66 -4.22 13.64
N VAL A 14 2.76 -5.26 12.82
CA VAL A 14 1.85 -6.40 12.84
C VAL A 14 2.60 -7.59 13.43
N SER A 15 2.01 -8.22 14.44
CA SER A 15 2.56 -9.45 15.05
C SER A 15 2.79 -10.51 13.97
N ALA A 16 3.86 -11.30 14.11
CA ALA A 16 4.25 -12.32 13.13
C ALA A 16 3.10 -13.28 12.78
N ASP A 17 2.28 -13.67 13.76
CA ASP A 17 1.13 -14.56 13.58
C ASP A 17 0.01 -13.99 12.69
N LEU A 18 0.01 -12.66 12.48
CA LEU A 18 -0.98 -11.94 11.68
C LEU A 18 -0.41 -11.44 10.36
N LYS A 19 0.89 -11.63 10.12
CA LYS A 19 1.52 -11.30 8.84
C LYS A 19 1.09 -12.30 7.78
N PHE A 20 1.08 -11.81 6.55
CA PHE A 20 0.79 -12.64 5.40
C PHE A 20 2.00 -13.50 5.03
N ASP A 21 1.78 -14.80 4.98
CA ASP A 21 2.78 -15.83 4.69
C ASP A 21 2.53 -16.51 3.34
N GLY A 22 1.95 -15.77 2.38
CA GLY A 22 1.55 -16.31 1.08
C GLY A 22 0.24 -17.10 1.10
N GLY A 23 -0.51 -17.05 2.21
CA GLY A 23 -1.82 -17.69 2.35
C GLY A 23 -1.80 -19.03 3.08
N VAL A 24 -0.67 -19.38 3.73
CA VAL A 24 -0.49 -20.66 4.44
C VAL A 24 -1.28 -20.65 5.75
N LYS A 25 -1.03 -19.67 6.63
CA LYS A 25 -1.76 -19.51 7.89
C LYS A 25 -2.87 -18.47 7.78
N VAL A 26 -2.59 -17.35 7.11
CA VAL A 26 -3.50 -16.20 7.07
C VAL A 26 -3.95 -15.93 5.64
N GLY A 27 -5.27 -15.95 5.42
CA GLY A 27 -5.86 -15.63 4.11
C GLY A 27 -5.53 -14.21 3.64
N TRP A 28 -5.58 -13.99 2.33
CA TRP A 28 -5.26 -12.67 1.75
C TRP A 28 -6.32 -11.63 2.08
N ALA A 29 -7.61 -11.97 2.02
CA ALA A 29 -8.70 -11.02 2.30
C ALA A 29 -8.60 -10.30 3.66
N PRO A 30 -8.37 -10.98 4.80
CA PRO A 30 -8.22 -10.31 6.09
C PRO A 30 -6.96 -9.42 6.16
N VAL A 31 -5.85 -9.84 5.53
CA VAL A 31 -4.62 -9.03 5.44
C VAL A 31 -4.87 -7.76 4.62
N LYS A 32 -5.44 -7.91 3.42
CA LYS A 32 -5.81 -6.81 2.54
C LYS A 32 -6.64 -5.77 3.28
N ARG A 33 -7.62 -6.21 4.07
CA ARG A 33 -8.46 -5.32 4.89
C ARG A 33 -7.63 -4.54 5.92
N ARG A 34 -6.68 -5.19 6.61
CA ARG A 34 -5.78 -4.51 7.57
C ARG A 34 -4.90 -3.48 6.87
N ILE A 35 -4.29 -3.83 5.75
CA ILE A 35 -3.46 -2.91 4.94
C ILE A 35 -4.30 -1.68 4.53
N VAL A 36 -5.48 -1.90 3.94
CA VAL A 36 -6.36 -0.80 3.50
C VAL A 36 -6.77 0.10 4.67
N ASN A 37 -7.06 -0.46 5.84
CA ASN A 37 -7.40 0.33 7.02
C ASN A 37 -6.19 1.17 7.50
N SER A 38 -5.00 0.57 7.56
CA SER A 38 -3.75 1.25 7.91
C SER A 38 -3.41 2.39 6.95
N LEU A 39 -3.64 2.20 5.65
CA LEU A 39 -3.46 3.25 4.64
C LEU A 39 -4.48 4.37 4.79
N LYS A 40 -5.76 4.03 5.05
CA LYS A 40 -6.85 5.00 5.23
C LYS A 40 -6.60 5.92 6.43
N THR A 41 -6.19 5.36 7.58
CA THR A 41 -5.95 6.16 8.79
C THR A 41 -4.79 7.14 8.63
N GLN A 42 -3.89 6.91 7.66
CA GLN A 42 -2.76 7.77 7.36
C GLN A 42 -2.95 8.64 6.10
N GLY A 43 -4.10 8.56 5.43
CA GLY A 43 -4.35 9.31 4.18
C GLY A 43 -3.53 8.83 2.98
N LEU A 44 -3.02 7.59 3.02
CA LEU A 44 -2.09 7.04 2.02
C LEU A 44 -2.76 6.13 0.98
N LEU A 45 -4.08 5.93 1.07
CA LEU A 45 -4.81 5.02 0.18
C LEU A 45 -4.63 5.38 -1.30
N GLY A 46 -4.56 6.68 -1.61
CA GLY A 46 -4.42 7.21 -2.97
C GLY A 46 -3.14 6.79 -3.72
N TYR A 47 -2.10 6.38 -2.97
CA TYR A 47 -0.84 5.90 -3.53
C TYR A 47 -0.88 4.42 -3.90
N THR A 48 -1.84 3.66 -3.35
CA THR A 48 -2.03 2.24 -3.65
C THR A 48 -3.12 1.98 -4.68
N ASP A 49 -4.20 2.76 -4.70
CA ASP A 49 -5.23 2.64 -5.73
C ASP A 49 -4.84 3.37 -7.04
N GLY A 50 -3.94 4.35 -6.95
CA GLY A 50 -3.44 5.14 -8.07
C GLY A 50 -4.19 6.44 -8.30
N THR A 51 -5.06 6.89 -7.38
CA THR A 51 -5.72 8.20 -7.50
C THR A 51 -4.73 9.36 -7.38
N ILE A 52 -3.57 9.14 -6.76
CA ILE A 52 -2.46 10.12 -6.67
C ILE A 52 -1.34 9.69 -7.61
N ALA A 53 -1.36 10.21 -8.83
CA ALA A 53 -0.36 9.92 -9.84
C ALA A 53 1.02 10.51 -9.50
N LYS A 54 2.08 9.85 -9.94
CA LYS A 54 3.46 10.36 -9.85
C LYS A 54 3.57 11.68 -10.62
N PRO A 55 4.04 12.77 -9.99
CA PRO A 55 4.26 14.03 -10.67
C PRO A 55 5.29 13.88 -11.80
N SER A 56 5.00 14.45 -12.96
CA SER A 56 5.97 14.52 -14.05
C SER A 56 7.02 15.58 -13.72
N PRO A 57 8.32 15.33 -13.94
CA PRO A 57 9.33 16.35 -13.76
C PRO A 57 9.02 17.55 -14.67
N SER A 58 8.99 18.76 -14.09
CA SER A 58 8.80 19.98 -14.87
C SER A 58 9.85 20.07 -15.98
N PRO A 59 9.46 20.52 -17.19
CA PRO A 59 10.42 20.71 -18.27
C PRO A 59 11.51 21.72 -17.85
N PRO A 60 12.76 21.54 -18.32
CA PRO A 60 13.84 22.47 -18.03
C PRO A 60 13.47 23.88 -18.47
N ILE A 61 13.70 24.84 -17.59
CA ILE A 61 13.48 26.26 -17.88
C ILE A 61 14.39 26.63 -19.06
N PRO A 62 13.86 27.22 -20.15
CA PRO A 62 14.68 27.65 -21.27
C PRO A 62 15.70 28.71 -20.80
N PRO A 63 16.93 28.70 -21.35
CA PRO A 63 17.96 29.65 -20.96
C PRO A 63 17.47 31.10 -21.15
N PRO A 64 17.88 32.03 -20.26
CA PRO A 64 17.52 33.42 -20.40
C PRO A 64 18.01 33.95 -21.76
N PRO A 65 17.23 34.83 -22.43
CA PRO A 65 17.66 35.41 -23.70
C PRO A 65 18.98 36.17 -23.51
N PRO A 66 19.90 36.11 -24.49
CA PRO A 66 21.19 36.79 -24.39
C PRO A 66 20.99 38.30 -24.18
N PRO A 67 21.83 38.96 -23.37
CA PRO A 67 21.74 40.40 -23.16
C PRO A 67 21.93 41.13 -24.49
N THR A 68 20.98 41.99 -24.83
CA THR A 68 21.05 42.88 -25.99
C THR A 68 22.28 43.78 -25.87
N PRO A 69 23.15 43.88 -26.89
CA PRO A 69 24.31 44.77 -26.82
C PRO A 69 23.86 46.23 -26.75
N ALA A 70 24.22 46.91 -25.67
CA ALA A 70 24.03 48.36 -25.52
C ALA A 70 25.01 49.11 -26.45
N PRO A 71 24.60 50.22 -27.09
CA PRO A 71 25.48 50.99 -27.97
C PRO A 71 26.60 51.68 -27.18
N SER A 72 27.83 51.61 -27.70
CA SER A 72 29.02 52.28 -27.17
C SER A 72 28.89 53.81 -27.20
N ALA A 73 29.19 54.45 -26.07
CA ALA A 73 29.54 55.87 -26.01
C ALA A 73 30.76 56.08 -25.09
N THR A 74 31.68 56.93 -25.56
CA THR A 74 33.03 57.16 -25.05
C THR A 74 33.08 58.26 -23.97
N ALA A 75 33.80 57.93 -22.86
CA ALA A 75 34.59 58.75 -21.90
C ALA A 75 34.02 60.01 -21.20
N THR A 76 34.08 60.07 -19.85
CA THR A 76 35.12 60.76 -19.02
C THR A 76 34.64 61.01 -17.56
N ALA A 77 35.44 60.56 -16.59
CA ALA A 77 35.67 60.93 -15.18
C ALA A 77 34.55 61.35 -14.19
N THR A 78 34.66 60.76 -12.98
CA THR A 78 34.66 61.36 -11.61
C THR A 78 33.70 60.68 -10.61
N THR A 79 34.24 60.45 -9.41
CA THR A 79 33.75 59.79 -8.18
C THR A 79 32.28 59.97 -7.79
N ALA A 80 31.62 58.88 -7.37
CA ALA A 80 30.76 58.82 -6.18
C ALA A 80 30.32 57.38 -5.84
N THR A 81 30.30 57.10 -4.55
CA THR A 81 29.90 55.88 -3.84
C THR A 81 28.43 55.52 -4.06
N THR A 82 28.11 54.28 -4.46
CA THR A 82 26.90 53.57 -4.00
C THR A 82 27.09 52.07 -4.20
N ALA A 83 27.19 51.32 -3.10
CA ALA A 83 27.07 49.87 -3.12
C ALA A 83 25.64 49.50 -3.49
N THR A 84 25.41 49.16 -4.77
CA THR A 84 24.14 48.58 -5.21
C THR A 84 24.23 47.09 -4.96
N ALA A 85 23.53 46.64 -3.93
CA ALA A 85 23.37 45.23 -3.63
C ALA A 85 22.75 44.51 -4.83
N THR A 86 23.52 43.57 -5.37
CA THR A 86 23.05 42.50 -6.25
C THR A 86 21.83 41.84 -5.60
N PRO A 87 20.67 41.74 -6.25
CA PRO A 87 19.63 40.85 -5.75
C PRO A 87 20.17 39.42 -5.95
N ILE A 88 20.55 38.80 -4.84
CA ILE A 88 20.61 37.35 -4.72
C ILE A 88 19.28 36.83 -5.29
N PRO A 89 19.28 35.89 -6.27
CA PRO A 89 18.06 35.17 -6.59
C PRO A 89 17.69 34.43 -5.31
N THR A 90 16.72 34.99 -4.60
CA THR A 90 16.12 34.33 -3.45
C THR A 90 15.44 33.13 -4.08
N LEU A 91 16.06 31.96 -3.94
CA LEU A 91 15.36 30.68 -3.98
C LEU A 91 14.36 30.73 -2.82
N THR A 92 13.25 31.43 -3.02
CA THR A 92 12.02 31.16 -2.30
C THR A 92 11.53 29.83 -2.85
N ASP A 93 12.19 28.74 -2.46
CA ASP A 93 11.48 27.52 -2.13
C ASP A 93 10.57 27.91 -0.98
N THR A 94 9.44 28.52 -1.36
CA THR A 94 8.27 28.55 -0.52
C THR A 94 7.87 27.10 -0.46
N SER A 95 8.47 26.37 0.49
CA SER A 95 7.93 25.15 1.06
C SER A 95 6.59 25.57 1.67
N LYS A 96 5.62 25.77 0.78
CA LYS A 96 4.23 25.91 1.11
C LYS A 96 3.93 24.59 1.75
N ALA A 97 3.64 24.60 3.05
CA ALA A 97 3.19 23.42 3.76
C ALA A 97 2.01 22.85 2.96
N THR A 98 2.29 21.84 2.15
CA THR A 98 1.31 21.16 1.33
C THR A 98 0.35 20.52 2.33
N ALA A 99 -0.96 20.77 2.14
CA ALA A 99 -1.95 20.14 2.98
C ALA A 99 -1.70 18.63 3.01
N VAL A 100 -1.84 18.01 4.19
CA VAL A 100 -1.59 16.57 4.41
C VAL A 100 -2.38 15.68 3.42
N PHE A 101 -3.40 16.23 2.76
CA PHE A 101 -4.26 15.59 1.77
C PHE A 101 -4.15 16.18 0.35
N SER A 102 -3.02 16.77 -0.02
CA SER A 102 -2.84 17.26 -1.39
C SER A 102 -2.84 16.10 -2.37
N LEU A 103 -3.77 16.15 -3.33
CA LEU A 103 -3.84 15.23 -4.46
C LEU A 103 -2.80 15.55 -5.54
N SER A 104 -2.08 16.66 -5.40
CA SER A 104 -1.01 17.11 -6.29
C SER A 104 0.27 17.36 -5.47
N PRO A 105 0.90 16.31 -4.94
CA PRO A 105 2.17 16.42 -4.22
C PRO A 105 3.32 16.84 -5.14
N SER A 106 4.37 17.42 -4.59
CA SER A 106 5.65 17.54 -5.29
C SER A 106 6.26 16.16 -5.57
N LEU A 107 7.26 16.06 -6.46
CA LEU A 107 7.91 14.77 -6.74
C LEU A 107 8.53 14.15 -5.48
N GLU A 108 9.19 14.96 -4.65
CA GLU A 108 9.82 14.51 -3.41
C GLU A 108 8.78 14.06 -2.37
N GLU A 109 7.72 14.85 -2.18
CA GLU A 109 6.60 14.49 -1.31
C GLU A 109 5.92 13.20 -1.79
N TRP A 110 5.73 13.04 -3.10
CA TRP A 110 5.15 11.85 -3.69
C TRP A 110 6.02 10.63 -3.40
N VAL A 111 7.34 10.72 -3.60
CA VAL A 111 8.28 9.61 -3.33
C VAL A 111 8.24 9.21 -1.86
N PHE A 112 8.26 10.20 -0.95
CA PHE A 112 8.20 9.95 0.49
C PHE A 112 6.91 9.22 0.89
N GLN A 113 5.75 9.72 0.45
CA GLN A 113 4.45 9.14 0.80
C GLN A 113 4.22 7.78 0.12
N ASN A 114 4.67 7.61 -1.12
CA ASN A 114 4.65 6.33 -1.82
C ASN A 114 5.51 5.29 -1.07
N ASN A 115 6.74 5.63 -0.69
CA ASN A 115 7.61 4.71 0.05
C ASN A 115 7.02 4.35 1.41
N ARG A 116 6.33 5.31 2.05
CA ARG A 116 5.64 5.05 3.30
C ARG A 116 4.42 4.14 3.14
N ALA A 117 3.62 4.34 2.10
CA ALA A 117 2.51 3.45 1.76
C ALA A 117 3.02 2.03 1.48
N LYS A 118 4.12 1.91 0.73
CA LYS A 118 4.82 0.64 0.48
C LYS A 118 5.30 -0.01 1.79
N GLY A 119 5.90 0.76 2.70
CA GLY A 119 6.32 0.28 4.02
C GLY A 119 5.17 -0.26 4.88
N ILE A 120 3.96 0.31 4.76
CA ILE A 120 2.76 -0.24 5.41
C ILE A 120 2.37 -1.59 4.80
N VAL A 121 2.42 -1.72 3.47
CA VAL A 121 2.15 -3.01 2.80
C VAL A 121 3.17 -4.06 3.26
N GLU A 122 4.45 -3.70 3.26
CA GLU A 122 5.56 -4.54 3.71
C GLU A 122 5.42 -4.99 5.16
N SER A 123 5.00 -4.11 6.07
CA SER A 123 4.89 -4.46 7.49
C SER A 123 3.84 -5.54 7.78
N HIS A 124 2.90 -5.75 6.85
CA HIS A 124 1.84 -6.76 6.96
C HIS A 124 2.20 -8.09 6.31
N ILE A 125 3.41 -8.23 5.75
CA ILE A 125 3.86 -9.41 4.99
C ILE A 125 5.15 -9.93 5.63
N ASP A 126 5.28 -11.25 5.74
CA ASP A 126 6.41 -11.84 6.47
C ASP A 126 7.68 -11.92 5.61
N ASP A 127 7.55 -12.42 4.38
CA ASP A 127 8.66 -12.59 3.43
C ASP A 127 8.31 -12.05 2.04
N LEU A 128 8.15 -10.72 1.94
CA LEU A 128 7.78 -10.07 0.68
C LEU A 128 8.77 -10.33 -0.46
N PRO A 129 10.11 -10.33 -0.26
CA PRO A 129 11.07 -10.59 -1.34
C PRO A 129 10.91 -11.97 -1.99
N SER A 130 10.51 -12.99 -1.21
CA SER A 130 10.22 -14.33 -1.73
C SER A 130 8.93 -14.38 -2.54
N LEU A 131 7.91 -13.62 -2.12
CA LEU A 131 6.64 -13.53 -2.86
C LEU A 131 6.77 -12.66 -4.12
N MET A 132 7.61 -11.63 -4.09
CA MET A 132 7.75 -10.68 -5.19
C MET A 132 9.20 -10.21 -5.35
N PRO A 133 9.96 -10.81 -6.29
CA PRO A 133 11.31 -10.38 -6.60
C PRO A 133 11.34 -8.93 -7.10
N LYS A 134 12.41 -8.20 -6.76
CA LYS A 134 12.62 -6.78 -7.14
C LYS A 134 11.54 -5.84 -6.61
N VAL A 135 11.07 -6.07 -5.39
CA VAL A 135 10.11 -5.19 -4.72
C VAL A 135 10.62 -3.75 -4.57
N ASP A 136 11.94 -3.57 -4.43
CA ASP A 136 12.59 -2.26 -4.25
C ASP A 136 12.33 -1.29 -5.40
N ASP A 137 12.23 -1.80 -6.63
CA ASP A 137 12.00 -0.99 -7.83
C ASP A 137 10.53 -0.61 -8.03
N LYS A 138 9.62 -1.19 -7.25
CA LYS A 138 8.17 -1.04 -7.42
C LYS A 138 7.59 0.07 -6.53
N THR A 139 6.58 0.74 -7.07
CA THR A 139 5.70 1.67 -6.35
C THR A 139 4.75 0.92 -5.41
N ALA A 140 4.18 1.63 -4.42
CA ALA A 140 3.22 1.04 -3.48
C ALA A 140 2.02 0.40 -4.20
N LYS A 141 1.54 1.07 -5.26
CA LYS A 141 0.50 0.55 -6.15
C LYS A 141 0.90 -0.76 -6.80
N GLU A 142 2.07 -0.82 -7.44
CA GLU A 142 2.53 -2.03 -8.13
C GLU A 142 2.73 -3.19 -7.16
N VAL A 143 3.24 -2.94 -5.95
CA VAL A 143 3.32 -3.95 -4.88
C VAL A 143 1.93 -4.46 -4.52
N PHE A 144 1.00 -3.56 -4.21
CA PHE A 144 -0.35 -3.92 -3.77
C PHE A 144 -1.14 -4.65 -4.86
N ASP A 145 -1.09 -4.18 -6.11
CA ASP A 145 -1.78 -4.78 -7.25
C ASP A 145 -1.20 -6.16 -7.59
N THR A 146 0.12 -6.34 -7.49
CA THR A 146 0.75 -7.66 -7.71
C THR A 146 0.25 -8.68 -6.67
N LEU A 147 0.29 -8.31 -5.39
CA LEU A 147 -0.19 -9.16 -4.31
C LEU A 147 -1.69 -9.47 -4.45
N ASP A 148 -2.51 -8.46 -4.75
CA ASP A 148 -3.93 -8.66 -4.92
C ASP A 148 -4.24 -9.58 -6.11
N GLY A 149 -3.55 -9.39 -7.24
CA GLY A 149 -3.71 -10.22 -8.43
C GLY A 149 -3.31 -11.68 -8.23
N GLU A 150 -2.23 -11.94 -7.49
CA GLU A 150 -1.75 -13.29 -7.21
C GLU A 150 -2.58 -14.02 -6.16
N PHE A 151 -2.91 -13.33 -5.07
CA PHE A 151 -3.46 -14.00 -3.89
C PHE A 151 -4.98 -13.92 -3.79
N ALA A 152 -5.66 -12.94 -4.41
CA ALA A 152 -7.13 -12.95 -4.43
C ALA A 152 -7.70 -14.20 -5.13
N LYS A 153 -7.02 -14.69 -6.17
CA LYS A 153 -7.40 -15.94 -6.85
C LYS A 153 -7.19 -17.16 -5.96
N LYS A 154 -6.05 -17.24 -5.26
CA LYS A 154 -5.73 -18.33 -4.32
C LYS A 154 -6.75 -18.37 -3.18
N ASP A 155 -7.09 -17.21 -2.62
CA ASP A 155 -8.10 -17.08 -1.56
C ASP A 155 -9.47 -17.57 -2.05
N GLY A 156 -9.87 -17.17 -3.26
CA GLY A 156 -11.09 -17.64 -3.90
C GLY A 156 -11.12 -19.16 -4.10
N MET A 157 -9.99 -19.76 -4.51
CA MET A 157 -9.90 -21.21 -4.69
C MET A 157 -9.95 -21.96 -3.36
N ARG A 158 -9.26 -21.46 -2.32
CA ARG A 158 -9.33 -22.00 -0.95
C ARG A 158 -10.76 -21.96 -0.42
N LYS A 159 -11.47 -20.85 -0.67
CA LYS A 159 -12.87 -20.68 -0.30
C LYS A 159 -13.77 -21.77 -0.93
N VAL A 160 -13.64 -21.98 -2.24
CA VAL A 160 -14.41 -23.02 -2.97
C VAL A 160 -14.06 -24.42 -2.48
N LEU A 161 -12.78 -24.72 -2.25
CA LEU A 161 -12.33 -26.04 -1.81
C LEU A 161 -12.86 -26.38 -0.41
N THR A 162 -12.73 -25.45 0.54
CA THR A 162 -13.25 -25.63 1.90
C THR A 162 -14.78 -25.73 1.94
N GLU A 163 -15.49 -24.98 1.10
CA GLU A 163 -16.95 -25.14 0.95
C GLU A 163 -17.32 -26.53 0.38
N ARG A 164 -16.59 -27.00 -0.65
CA ARG A 164 -16.79 -28.34 -1.20
C ARG A 164 -16.55 -29.40 -0.14
N CYS A 165 -15.44 -29.32 0.60
CA CYS A 165 -15.12 -30.25 1.68
C CYS A 165 -16.25 -30.31 2.71
N LEU A 166 -16.76 -29.15 3.15
CA LEU A 166 -17.85 -29.07 4.11
C LEU A 166 -19.15 -29.71 3.59
N ARG A 167 -19.48 -29.51 2.30
CA ARG A 167 -20.67 -30.11 1.67
C ARG A 167 -20.52 -31.60 1.40
N SER A 168 -19.31 -32.09 1.19
CA SER A 168 -19.02 -33.51 0.92
C SER A 168 -18.67 -34.31 2.17
N PHE A 169 -18.58 -33.66 3.34
CA PHE A 169 -18.17 -34.33 4.57
C PHE A 169 -19.33 -35.16 5.13
N VAL A 170 -19.24 -36.48 5.01
CA VAL A 170 -20.30 -37.43 5.38
C VAL A 170 -19.83 -38.29 6.54
N PHE A 171 -20.72 -38.53 7.51
CA PHE A 171 -20.46 -39.44 8.63
C PHE A 171 -20.29 -40.87 8.14
N GLN A 172 -19.24 -41.56 8.62
CA GLN A 172 -19.03 -42.97 8.36
C GLN A 172 -19.30 -43.77 9.63
N GLU A 173 -20.08 -44.84 9.53
CA GLU A 173 -20.48 -45.67 10.68
C GLU A 173 -19.29 -46.35 11.40
N ALA A 174 -18.15 -46.50 10.70
CA ALA A 174 -16.92 -47.03 11.27
C ALA A 174 -16.15 -46.03 12.14
N GLU A 175 -16.51 -44.74 12.13
CA GLU A 175 -15.82 -43.66 12.86
C GLU A 175 -16.54 -43.33 14.18
N PRO A 176 -15.81 -43.13 15.30
CA PRO A 176 -16.40 -42.58 16.53
C PRO A 176 -17.04 -41.21 16.29
N ILE A 177 -18.24 -41.00 16.83
CA ILE A 177 -18.99 -39.75 16.65
C ILE A 177 -18.22 -38.50 17.11
N ASP A 178 -17.38 -38.64 18.15
CA ASP A 178 -16.55 -37.55 18.65
C ASP A 178 -15.46 -37.13 17.65
N GLU A 179 -14.88 -38.10 16.92
CA GLU A 179 -13.89 -37.83 15.88
C GLU A 179 -14.54 -37.13 14.68
N PHE A 180 -15.72 -37.57 14.27
CA PHE A 180 -16.50 -36.92 13.23
C PHE A 180 -16.80 -35.45 13.55
N PHE A 181 -17.29 -35.15 14.76
CA PHE A 181 -17.58 -33.76 15.15
C PHE A 181 -16.32 -32.92 15.24
N LYS A 182 -15.20 -33.50 15.70
CA LYS A 182 -13.91 -32.81 15.73
C LYS A 182 -13.45 -32.42 14.31
N GLN A 183 -13.51 -33.35 13.36
CA GLN A 183 -13.17 -33.08 11.97
C GLN A 183 -14.11 -32.04 11.34
N LEU A 184 -15.42 -32.15 11.59
CA LEU A 184 -16.40 -31.17 11.11
C LEU A 184 -16.13 -29.77 11.66
N GLN A 185 -15.76 -29.65 12.94
CA GLN A 185 -15.35 -28.37 13.53
C GLN A 185 -14.09 -27.80 12.89
N GLU A 186 -13.12 -28.65 12.57
CA GLU A 186 -11.88 -28.24 11.91
C GLU A 186 -12.13 -27.73 10.48
N ILE A 187 -12.90 -28.46 9.68
CA ILE A 187 -13.32 -28.03 8.34
C ILE A 187 -14.13 -26.74 8.40
N ARG A 188 -15.03 -26.61 9.39
CA ARG A 188 -15.80 -25.37 9.60
C ARG A 188 -14.89 -24.20 9.93
N LYS A 189 -13.92 -24.40 10.83
CA LYS A 189 -12.94 -23.37 11.19
C LYS A 189 -12.15 -22.93 9.95
N GLU A 190 -11.65 -23.88 9.16
CA GLU A 190 -10.90 -23.60 7.94
C GLU A 190 -11.73 -22.85 6.90
N ALA A 191 -13.00 -23.23 6.72
CA ALA A 191 -13.92 -22.56 5.82
C ALA A 191 -14.21 -21.11 6.26
N VAL A 192 -14.39 -20.86 7.57
CA VAL A 192 -14.54 -19.49 8.11
C VAL A 192 -13.27 -18.68 7.88
N GLU A 193 -12.10 -19.26 8.14
CA GLU A 193 -10.80 -18.61 7.90
C GLU A 193 -10.56 -18.29 6.42
N ALA A 194 -11.05 -19.13 5.51
CA ALA A 194 -11.07 -18.88 4.06
C ALA A 194 -12.11 -17.83 3.62
N GLY A 195 -12.89 -17.27 4.56
CA GLY A 195 -13.89 -16.24 4.27
C GLY A 195 -15.22 -16.78 3.72
N ASN A 196 -15.56 -18.05 4.00
CA ASN A 196 -16.91 -18.57 3.76
C ASN A 196 -17.90 -18.02 4.78
N ALA A 197 -19.07 -17.61 4.29
CA ALA A 197 -20.23 -17.35 5.14
C ALA A 197 -20.96 -18.68 5.32
N ILE A 198 -20.73 -19.35 6.45
CA ILE A 198 -21.35 -20.64 6.74
C ILE A 198 -22.67 -20.38 7.46
N GLU A 199 -23.78 -20.53 6.75
CA GLU A 199 -25.12 -20.45 7.32
C GLU A 199 -25.59 -21.84 7.76
N ASP A 200 -26.47 -21.91 8.77
CA ASP A 200 -26.92 -23.18 9.37
C ASP A 200 -27.60 -24.11 8.33
N LYS A 201 -28.30 -23.50 7.37
CA LYS A 201 -28.90 -24.15 6.19
C LYS A 201 -27.91 -24.92 5.30
N THR A 202 -26.62 -24.64 5.40
CA THR A 202 -25.57 -25.37 4.69
C THR A 202 -25.37 -26.78 5.25
N PHE A 203 -25.75 -27.03 6.51
CA PHE A 203 -25.57 -28.30 7.21
C PHE A 203 -26.79 -29.23 7.12
N HIS A 204 -27.98 -28.71 6.83
CA HIS A 204 -29.21 -29.53 6.76
C HIS A 204 -29.25 -30.53 5.59
N HIS A 205 -28.28 -30.46 4.68
CA HIS A 205 -28.17 -31.35 3.53
C HIS A 205 -27.09 -32.43 3.65
N LEU A 206 -26.46 -32.62 4.82
CA LEU A 206 -25.51 -33.72 5.01
C LEU A 206 -26.26 -35.06 4.89
N PRO A 207 -26.05 -35.84 3.82
CA PRO A 207 -26.74 -37.10 3.66
C PRO A 207 -26.16 -38.11 4.65
N VAL A 208 -27.01 -38.69 5.49
CA VAL A 208 -26.64 -39.88 6.26
C VAL A 208 -26.70 -41.05 5.29
N LEU A 209 -25.54 -41.59 4.89
CA LEU A 209 -25.49 -42.84 4.14
C LEU A 209 -25.71 -43.98 5.13
N ALA A 210 -26.96 -44.44 5.24
CA ALA A 210 -27.25 -45.75 5.81
C ALA A 210 -26.75 -46.83 4.83
N SER A 211 -25.80 -47.65 5.26
CA SER A 211 -25.38 -48.86 4.53
C SER A 211 -26.37 -50.00 4.75
#